data_AF-A0A662SF86-F1
#
_entry.id   AF-A0A662SF86-F1
#
_cell.length_a   1.000
_cell.length_b   1.000
_cell.length_c   1.000
_cell.angle_alpha   90.00
_cell.angle_beta   90.00
_cell.angle_gamma   90.00
#
_symmetry.space_group_name_H-M   'P 1'
#
loop_
_entity.id
_entity.type
_entity.pdbx_description
1 polymer ?
#
loop_
_entity_poly.entity_id
_entity_poly.type
_entity_poly.pdbx_seq_one_letter_code
_entity_poly.pdbx_strand_id
1 'polypeptide(L)'
;MVSRDKCNPKKCGLECIKYCPQVKSGEEDTIRHDEENLLIIDEGLCTGCGICVRVCPFSAISIVNLPAPVVGEEIHRYGKNGFVLYRLPIPRRGAIVGMIGPNGVGKTTVLRILSGALKPNLGALEEEPSWEDIMERFRGSELQDHFKNISEGGITVSMKPERIDLIPKVVRGTVSEILGRADQTGRRKEIMELLSLKGLEDRDVTQLSGGELQRLAVAVACLKDADLYVFDEPSNYLDIYQRMSVAKAIRSILREDRSILLAEHDLAMLDYLSDYVHIMYGLPDVYGIVSFPHSSRDGINIFLDGYLPEDNVRFRDYSIKFVKRGAAKPTERTPLVVYTNLVKKYDESFRLDVGEGEIIAGEVVVALGPNGIGKTTFVRILAGELEPDSGNVLTSGLKV
;
A
#
# COMPACT_ATOMS: atom_id res chain seq x y z
N MET A 1 8.13 9.18 -19.83
CA MET A 1 8.20 9.21 -18.35
C MET A 1 9.63 8.96 -17.91
N VAL A 2 10.07 9.56 -16.78
CA VAL A 2 11.45 9.48 -16.29
C VAL A 2 11.46 9.19 -14.78
N SER A 3 12.06 8.06 -14.39
CA SER A 3 12.29 7.68 -12.99
C SER A 3 13.49 8.45 -12.44
N ARG A 4 13.22 9.37 -11.50
CA ARG A 4 14.22 10.29 -10.93
C ARG A 4 15.23 9.58 -10.03
N ASP A 5 14.81 8.51 -9.36
CA ASP A 5 15.63 7.66 -8.51
C ASP A 5 16.68 6.85 -9.29
N LYS A 6 16.34 6.42 -10.52
CA LYS A 6 17.25 5.66 -11.39
C LYS A 6 18.09 6.56 -12.29
N CYS A 7 17.59 7.74 -12.65
CA CYS A 7 18.27 8.60 -13.59
C CYS A 7 19.56 9.18 -13.00
N ASN A 8 20.70 8.89 -13.63
CA ASN A 8 21.99 9.44 -13.25
C ASN A 8 22.73 10.05 -14.45
N PRO A 9 22.48 11.33 -14.76
CA PRO A 9 23.08 12.03 -15.90
C PRO A 9 24.62 12.03 -15.89
N LYS A 10 25.23 12.09 -14.70
CA LYS A 10 26.70 12.11 -14.53
C LYS A 10 27.37 10.79 -14.92
N LYS A 11 26.63 9.68 -14.89
CA LYS A 11 27.17 8.33 -15.14
C LYS A 11 26.62 7.66 -16.40
N CYS A 12 25.66 8.28 -17.11
CA CYS A 12 25.02 7.65 -18.27
C CYS A 12 25.53 8.14 -19.62
N GLY A 13 26.40 9.16 -19.67
CA GLY A 13 26.90 9.71 -20.94
C GLY A 13 25.84 10.44 -21.79
N LEU A 14 24.65 10.69 -21.25
CA LEU A 14 23.52 11.36 -21.92
C LEU A 14 23.05 10.68 -23.21
N GLU A 15 23.16 9.35 -23.26
CA GLU A 15 22.80 8.54 -24.44
C GLU A 15 21.35 8.79 -24.90
N CYS A 16 20.42 8.98 -23.96
CA CYS A 16 19.03 9.28 -24.30
C CYS A 16 18.86 10.55 -25.16
N ILE A 17 19.66 11.59 -24.95
CA ILE A 17 19.65 12.83 -25.74
C ILE A 17 20.39 12.60 -27.06
N LYS A 18 21.60 12.04 -27.00
CA LYS A 18 22.46 11.80 -28.16
C LYS A 18 21.80 10.95 -29.25
N TYR A 19 20.97 9.99 -28.86
CA TYR A 19 20.33 9.06 -29.80
C TYR A 19 18.86 9.39 -30.07
N CYS A 20 18.29 10.45 -29.48
CA CYS A 20 16.92 10.85 -29.76
C CYS A 20 16.79 11.41 -31.19
N PRO A 21 15.94 10.84 -32.06
CA PRO A 21 15.78 11.33 -33.42
C PRO A 21 15.31 12.78 -33.50
N GLN A 22 14.38 13.18 -32.62
CA GLN A 22 13.84 14.55 -32.61
C GLN A 22 14.93 15.58 -32.28
N VAL A 23 15.74 15.29 -31.25
CA VAL A 23 16.92 16.11 -30.91
C VAL A 23 17.90 16.17 -32.08
N LYS A 24 18.19 15.05 -32.76
CA LYS A 24 19.05 15.04 -33.96
C LYS A 24 18.47 15.80 -35.15
N SER A 25 17.14 15.90 -35.23
CA SER A 25 16.42 16.62 -36.27
C SER A 25 16.28 18.12 -36.00
N GLY A 26 16.81 18.63 -34.88
CA GLY A 26 16.80 20.05 -34.52
C GLY A 26 15.82 20.43 -33.41
N GLU A 27 14.97 19.51 -32.96
CA GLU A 27 14.05 19.70 -31.84
C GLU A 27 14.77 19.43 -30.50
N GLU A 28 15.76 20.26 -30.18
CA GLU A 28 16.65 20.07 -29.02
C GLU A 28 15.90 20.00 -27.68
N ASP A 29 14.75 20.67 -27.59
CA ASP A 29 13.89 20.68 -26.40
C ASP A 29 13.15 19.36 -26.14
N THR A 30 13.18 18.41 -27.07
CA THR A 30 12.47 17.11 -26.90
C THR A 30 12.97 16.34 -25.69
N ILE A 31 14.28 16.33 -25.45
CA ILE A 31 14.89 15.73 -24.25
C ILE A 31 15.99 16.65 -23.76
N ARG A 32 15.79 17.27 -22.60
CA ARG A 32 16.73 18.24 -22.00
C ARG A 32 16.86 18.03 -20.50
N HIS A 33 17.78 18.74 -19.87
CA HIS A 33 17.82 18.84 -18.42
C HIS A 33 17.18 20.15 -17.96
N ASP A 34 16.56 20.15 -16.78
CA ASP A 34 16.14 21.38 -16.11
C ASP A 34 17.27 22.01 -15.27
N GLU A 35 16.93 23.08 -14.55
CA GLU A 35 17.85 23.83 -13.68
C GLU A 35 18.38 22.99 -12.52
N GLU A 36 17.65 21.95 -12.10
CA GLU A 36 18.08 20.99 -11.07
C GLU A 36 18.89 19.82 -11.66
N ASN A 37 19.22 19.89 -12.95
CA ASN A 37 19.93 18.86 -13.72
C ASN A 37 19.16 17.51 -13.74
N LEU A 38 17.83 17.57 -13.67
CA LEU A 38 16.94 16.43 -13.86
C LEU A 38 16.55 16.32 -15.34
N LEU A 39 16.47 15.08 -15.84
CA LEU A 39 16.10 14.83 -17.23
C LEU A 39 14.60 15.03 -17.44
N ILE A 40 14.26 15.87 -18.41
CA ILE A 40 12.89 16.18 -18.85
C ILE A 40 12.71 15.74 -20.30
N ILE A 41 11.56 15.13 -20.58
CA ILE A 41 11.12 14.78 -21.94
C ILE A 41 9.87 15.60 -22.23
N ASP A 42 9.88 16.34 -23.34
CA ASP A 42 8.71 17.06 -23.80
C ASP A 42 7.73 16.11 -24.52
N GLU A 43 6.54 15.95 -23.96
CA GLU A 43 5.53 15.02 -24.45
C GLU A 43 4.91 15.47 -25.78
N GLY A 44 4.91 16.78 -26.08
CA GLY A 44 4.40 17.32 -27.34
C GLY A 44 5.34 17.13 -28.52
N LEU A 45 6.66 17.20 -28.27
CA LEU A 45 7.69 16.98 -29.29
C LEU A 45 8.08 15.50 -29.44
N CYS A 46 7.89 14.69 -28.40
CA CYS A 46 8.29 13.29 -28.39
C CYS A 46 7.38 12.42 -29.27
N THR A 47 7.97 11.73 -30.25
CA THR A 47 7.25 10.80 -31.15
C THR A 47 7.00 9.42 -30.55
N GLY A 48 7.48 9.13 -29.33
CA GLY A 48 7.29 7.83 -28.70
C GLY A 48 8.10 6.67 -29.32
N CYS A 49 9.17 6.95 -30.09
CA CYS A 49 9.93 5.93 -30.84
C CYS A 49 10.69 4.87 -30.01
N GLY A 50 10.83 5.05 -28.69
CA GLY A 50 11.44 4.05 -27.79
C GLY A 50 12.96 3.97 -27.80
N ILE A 51 13.66 4.80 -28.57
CA ILE A 51 15.13 4.74 -28.64
C ILE A 51 15.75 5.11 -27.30
N CYS A 52 15.30 6.20 -26.66
CA CYS A 52 15.77 6.65 -25.36
C CYS A 52 15.62 5.60 -24.25
N VAL A 53 14.57 4.77 -24.30
CA VAL A 53 14.34 3.65 -23.37
C VAL A 53 15.41 2.58 -23.56
N ARG A 54 15.69 2.18 -24.81
CA ARG A 54 16.65 1.11 -25.13
C ARG A 54 18.10 1.50 -24.82
N VAL A 55 18.47 2.76 -25.00
CA VAL A 55 19.85 3.23 -24.80
C VAL A 55 20.13 3.68 -23.36
N CYS A 56 19.11 3.78 -22.49
CA CYS A 56 19.31 4.21 -21.11
C CYS A 56 19.98 3.10 -20.28
N PRO A 57 21.22 3.26 -19.80
CA PRO A 57 21.93 2.22 -19.06
C PRO A 57 21.33 1.92 -17.67
N PHE A 58 20.52 2.84 -17.15
CA PHE A 58 19.86 2.72 -15.84
C PHE A 58 18.38 2.35 -15.94
N SER A 59 17.86 2.11 -17.16
CA SER A 59 16.44 1.86 -17.40
C SER A 59 15.53 2.91 -16.73
N ALA A 60 15.98 4.17 -16.73
CA ALA A 60 15.31 5.28 -16.06
C ALA A 60 14.18 5.91 -16.90
N ILE A 61 14.08 5.55 -18.18
CA ILE A 61 13.09 6.11 -19.11
C ILE A 61 12.10 5.02 -19.50
N SER A 62 10.81 5.33 -19.46
CA SER A 62 9.75 4.46 -19.94
C SER A 62 8.83 5.21 -20.91
N ILE A 63 8.38 4.50 -21.95
CA ILE A 63 7.30 4.95 -22.82
C ILE A 63 6.04 4.25 -22.37
N VAL A 64 5.01 5.06 -22.13
CA VAL A 64 3.71 4.59 -21.72
C VAL A 64 2.78 4.80 -22.89
N ASN A 65 2.19 3.72 -23.38
CA ASN A 65 1.03 3.79 -24.24
C ASN A 65 -0.19 3.72 -23.31
N LEU A 66 -0.82 4.87 -23.08
CA LEU A 66 -2.04 4.94 -22.29
C LEU A 66 -3.20 4.36 -23.12
N PRO A 67 -4.14 3.62 -22.52
CA PRO A 67 -5.37 3.28 -23.20
C PRO A 67 -6.10 4.57 -23.60
N ALA A 68 -6.75 4.55 -24.76
CA ALA A 68 -7.26 5.75 -25.42
C ALA A 68 -8.47 6.48 -24.76
N PRO A 69 -9.10 6.06 -23.64
CA PRO A 69 -10.06 6.95 -22.99
C PRO A 69 -9.45 7.90 -21.94
N VAL A 70 -8.15 7.78 -21.61
CA VAL A 70 -7.62 8.46 -20.39
C VAL A 70 -6.75 9.68 -20.67
N VAL A 71 -6.37 9.92 -21.93
CA VAL A 71 -5.55 11.07 -22.32
C VAL A 71 -6.38 12.35 -22.21
N GLY A 72 -5.92 13.33 -21.42
CA GLY A 72 -6.69 14.55 -21.10
C GLY A 72 -7.66 14.39 -19.93
N GLU A 73 -7.61 13.25 -19.22
CA GLU A 73 -8.35 13.00 -17.98
C GLU A 73 -7.48 12.94 -16.73
N GLU A 74 -6.33 13.61 -16.76
CA GLU A 74 -5.47 13.75 -15.59
C GLU A 74 -6.24 14.36 -14.42
N ILE A 75 -6.20 13.69 -13.27
CA ILE A 75 -6.74 14.20 -12.02
C ILE A 75 -5.66 14.94 -11.24
N HIS A 76 -4.47 14.34 -11.18
CA HIS A 76 -3.33 14.92 -10.48
C HIS A 76 -2.00 14.49 -11.10
N ARG A 77 -1.05 15.41 -11.20
CA ARG A 77 0.32 15.18 -11.69
C ARG A 77 1.32 15.84 -10.74
N TYR A 78 2.27 15.09 -10.21
CA TYR A 78 3.25 15.64 -9.25
C TYR A 78 4.37 16.49 -9.88
N GLY A 79 4.56 16.41 -11.20
CA GLY A 79 5.60 17.17 -11.89
C GLY A 79 5.75 16.79 -13.36
N LYS A 80 6.61 17.51 -14.10
CA LYS A 80 6.93 17.17 -15.49
C LYS A 80 7.58 15.78 -15.52
N ASN A 81 6.99 14.88 -16.31
CA ASN A 81 7.31 13.44 -16.37
C ASN A 81 7.24 12.67 -15.03
N GLY A 82 6.55 13.21 -14.01
CA GLY A 82 6.27 12.53 -12.74
C GLY A 82 5.01 11.67 -12.80
N PHE A 83 4.66 11.05 -11.67
CA PHE A 83 3.47 10.21 -11.56
C PHE A 83 2.19 10.97 -11.92
N VAL A 84 1.30 10.32 -12.69
CA VAL A 84 -0.01 10.84 -13.08
C VAL A 84 -1.14 9.92 -12.61
N LEU A 85 -2.13 10.50 -11.92
CA LEU A 85 -3.34 9.82 -11.51
C LEU A 85 -4.48 10.11 -12.48
N TYR A 86 -5.24 9.08 -12.82
CA TYR A 86 -6.42 9.16 -13.66
C TYR A 86 -7.63 8.51 -12.97
N ARG A 87 -8.79 9.16 -13.12
CA ARG A 87 -10.06 8.82 -12.48
C ARG A 87 -9.98 8.81 -10.94
N LEU A 88 -11.12 8.88 -10.28
CA LEU A 88 -11.27 8.77 -8.84
C LEU A 88 -12.45 7.85 -8.52
N PRO A 89 -12.37 7.07 -7.43
CA PRO A 89 -13.55 6.39 -6.91
C PRO A 89 -14.50 7.41 -6.28
N ILE A 90 -15.77 7.04 -6.20
CA ILE A 90 -16.81 7.88 -5.60
C ILE A 90 -17.01 7.42 -4.16
N PRO A 91 -16.81 8.28 -3.15
CA PRO A 91 -17.17 7.96 -1.76
C PRO A 91 -18.68 7.74 -1.64
N ARG A 92 -19.09 6.64 -1.00
CA ARG A 92 -20.51 6.31 -0.83
C ARG A 92 -20.90 6.31 0.64
N ARG A 93 -21.91 7.11 0.99
CA ARG A 93 -22.49 7.10 2.34
C ARG A 93 -23.12 5.74 2.64
N GLY A 94 -22.98 5.27 3.86
CA GLY A 94 -23.46 3.96 4.30
C GLY A 94 -22.67 2.77 3.74
N ALA A 95 -21.56 2.99 3.04
CA ALA A 95 -20.77 1.92 2.43
C ALA A 95 -19.27 2.07 2.65
N ILE A 96 -18.57 0.95 2.56
CA ILE A 96 -17.11 0.85 2.57
C ILE A 96 -16.64 0.65 1.13
N VAL A 97 -15.89 1.62 0.63
CA VAL A 97 -15.29 1.60 -0.71
C VAL A 97 -13.81 1.24 -0.57
N GLY A 98 -13.47 0.03 -0.98
CA GLY A 98 -12.11 -0.50 -0.97
C GLY A 98 -11.39 -0.26 -2.29
N MET A 99 -10.07 -0.15 -2.21
CA MET A 99 -9.18 -0.06 -3.35
C MET A 99 -8.07 -1.09 -3.24
N ILE A 100 -7.81 -1.76 -4.36
CA ILE A 100 -6.73 -2.73 -4.50
C ILE A 100 -5.88 -2.43 -5.72
N GLY A 101 -4.58 -2.57 -5.60
CA GLY A 101 -3.66 -2.40 -6.71
C GLY A 101 -2.21 -2.45 -6.27
N PRO A 102 -1.25 -2.59 -7.20
CA PRO A 102 0.17 -2.60 -6.87
C PRO A 102 0.64 -1.36 -6.11
N ASN A 103 1.81 -1.42 -5.48
CA ASN A 103 2.44 -0.22 -4.91
C ASN A 103 2.84 0.76 -6.02
N GLY A 104 2.84 2.06 -5.70
CA GLY A 104 3.22 3.10 -6.67
C GLY A 104 2.16 3.46 -7.71
N VAL A 105 0.96 2.88 -7.68
CA VAL A 105 -0.14 3.24 -8.62
C VAL A 105 -1.05 4.37 -8.10
N GLY A 106 -0.73 4.99 -6.96
CA GLY A 106 -1.43 6.18 -6.48
C GLY A 106 -2.61 5.98 -5.53
N LYS A 107 -2.77 4.81 -4.88
CA LYS A 107 -3.80 4.57 -3.84
C LYS A 107 -3.80 5.66 -2.76
N THR A 108 -2.64 5.93 -2.16
CA THR A 108 -2.42 7.00 -1.19
C THR A 108 -2.78 8.39 -1.76
N THR A 109 -2.46 8.65 -3.03
CA THR A 109 -2.79 9.92 -3.71
C THR A 109 -4.31 10.10 -3.83
N VAL A 110 -5.04 9.06 -4.24
CA VAL A 110 -6.51 9.05 -4.28
C VAL A 110 -7.09 9.36 -2.91
N LEU A 111 -6.61 8.69 -1.86
CA LEU A 111 -7.06 8.92 -0.49
C LEU A 111 -6.81 10.36 -0.03
N ARG A 112 -5.66 10.95 -0.37
CA ARG A 112 -5.33 12.35 -0.01
C ARG A 112 -6.21 13.36 -0.76
N ILE A 113 -6.55 13.07 -2.02
CA ILE A 113 -7.45 13.92 -2.81
C ILE A 113 -8.86 13.89 -2.24
N LEU A 114 -9.42 12.70 -2.02
CA LEU A 114 -10.79 12.56 -1.52
C LEU A 114 -10.97 13.00 -0.07
N SER A 115 -9.89 13.06 0.72
CA SER A 115 -9.88 13.65 2.06
C SER A 115 -9.65 15.17 2.09
N GLY A 116 -9.37 15.80 0.94
CA GLY A 116 -9.00 17.22 0.87
C GLY A 116 -7.59 17.54 1.36
N ALA A 117 -6.79 16.53 1.76
CA ALA A 117 -5.39 16.69 2.15
C ALA A 117 -4.46 17.01 0.97
N LEU A 118 -4.92 16.79 -0.26
CA LEU A 118 -4.24 17.15 -1.51
C LEU A 118 -5.28 17.71 -2.50
N LYS A 119 -5.07 18.92 -3.00
CA LYS A 119 -5.93 19.47 -4.06
C LYS A 119 -5.54 18.85 -5.41
N PRO A 120 -6.49 18.33 -6.21
CA PRO A 120 -6.18 17.85 -7.56
C PRO A 120 -5.79 19.05 -8.45
N ASN A 121 -4.76 18.88 -9.27
CA ASN A 121 -4.27 19.93 -10.17
C ASN A 121 -4.69 19.72 -11.63
N LEU A 122 -5.49 18.68 -11.92
CA LEU A 122 -5.99 18.36 -13.25
C LEU A 122 -4.89 18.24 -14.32
N GLY A 123 -3.67 17.86 -13.90
CA GLY A 123 -2.50 17.78 -14.77
C GLY A 123 -1.74 19.10 -14.97
N ALA A 124 -2.26 20.23 -14.49
CA ALA A 124 -1.61 21.54 -14.57
C ALA A 124 -0.43 21.63 -13.59
N LEU A 125 0.72 22.06 -14.09
CA LEU A 125 1.98 22.16 -13.31
C LEU A 125 2.38 23.60 -12.97
N GLU A 126 1.91 24.58 -13.74
CA GLU A 126 2.32 25.99 -13.60
C GLU A 126 1.28 26.78 -12.81
N GLU A 127 0.01 26.64 -13.18
CA GLU A 127 -1.11 27.30 -12.53
C GLU A 127 -2.01 26.26 -11.85
N GLU A 128 -2.15 26.36 -10.53
CA GLU A 128 -3.06 25.48 -9.80
C GLU A 128 -4.53 25.84 -10.11
N PRO A 129 -5.36 24.87 -10.52
CA PRO A 129 -6.77 25.13 -10.82
C PRO A 129 -7.51 25.61 -9.59
N SER A 130 -8.52 26.47 -9.79
CA SER A 130 -9.46 26.85 -8.73
C SER A 130 -10.38 25.69 -8.36
N TRP A 131 -11.10 25.81 -7.24
CA TRP A 131 -12.16 24.84 -6.93
C TRP A 131 -13.30 24.87 -7.96
N GLU A 132 -13.53 26.02 -8.62
CA GLU A 132 -14.52 26.14 -9.69
C GLU A 132 -14.13 25.30 -10.91
N ASP A 133 -12.86 25.34 -11.31
CA ASP A 133 -12.33 24.51 -12.41
C ASP A 133 -12.46 23.00 -12.10
N ILE A 134 -12.19 22.62 -10.84
CA ILE A 134 -12.38 21.23 -10.37
C ILE A 134 -13.86 20.84 -10.43
N MET A 135 -14.75 21.68 -9.90
CA MET A 135 -16.20 21.41 -9.95
C MET A 135 -16.72 21.34 -11.39
N GLU A 136 -16.18 22.16 -12.29
CA GLU A 136 -16.51 22.13 -13.71
C GLU A 136 -16.08 20.82 -14.37
N ARG A 137 -14.87 20.34 -14.06
CA ARG A 137 -14.36 19.06 -14.55
C ARG A 137 -15.27 17.89 -14.18
N PHE A 138 -15.85 17.93 -12.99
CA PHE A 138 -16.70 16.87 -12.45
C PHE A 138 -18.20 17.16 -12.60
N ARG A 139 -18.59 18.16 -13.39
CA ARG A 139 -19.99 18.61 -13.52
C ARG A 139 -20.94 17.45 -13.83
N GLY A 140 -22.00 17.35 -13.04
CA GLY A 140 -23.03 16.31 -13.18
C GLY A 140 -22.65 14.94 -12.60
N SER A 141 -21.55 14.85 -11.86
CA SER A 141 -21.15 13.65 -11.11
C SER A 141 -21.26 13.84 -9.60
N GLU A 142 -21.33 12.75 -8.84
CA GLU A 142 -21.31 12.79 -7.37
C GLU A 142 -20.01 13.41 -6.80
N LEU A 143 -18.91 13.37 -7.57
CA LEU A 143 -17.65 14.01 -7.18
C LEU A 143 -17.74 15.54 -7.19
N GLN A 144 -18.63 16.14 -7.99
CA GLN A 144 -18.86 17.59 -7.97
C GLN A 144 -19.32 18.03 -6.58
N ASP A 145 -20.34 17.37 -6.04
CA ASP A 145 -20.88 17.68 -4.71
C ASP A 145 -19.86 17.36 -3.61
N HIS A 146 -19.10 16.27 -3.76
CA HIS A 146 -18.01 15.94 -2.84
C HIS A 146 -16.95 17.05 -2.77
N PHE A 147 -16.45 17.52 -3.91
CA PHE A 147 -15.44 18.59 -3.95
C PHE A 147 -15.99 19.94 -3.51
N LYS A 148 -17.25 20.23 -3.79
CA LYS A 148 -17.92 21.41 -3.25
C LYS A 148 -17.95 21.39 -1.71
N ASN A 149 -18.33 20.26 -1.12
CA ASN A 149 -18.35 20.13 0.33
C ASN A 149 -16.92 20.22 0.94
N ILE A 150 -15.89 19.71 0.25
CA ILE A 150 -14.50 19.91 0.67
C ILE A 150 -14.12 21.40 0.63
N SER A 151 -14.43 22.12 -0.45
CA SER A 151 -14.03 23.52 -0.62
C SER A 151 -14.72 24.45 0.39
N GLU A 152 -15.95 24.12 0.79
CA GLU A 152 -16.72 24.84 1.81
C GLU A 152 -16.38 24.40 3.25
N GLY A 153 -15.52 23.39 3.43
CA GLY A 153 -15.18 22.82 4.75
C GLY A 153 -16.33 22.06 5.41
N GLY A 154 -17.31 21.60 4.62
CA GLY A 154 -18.51 20.90 5.06
C GLY A 154 -18.34 19.40 5.28
N ILE A 155 -17.14 18.84 5.11
CA ILE A 155 -16.83 17.43 5.39
C ILE A 155 -15.79 17.35 6.50
N THR A 156 -16.14 16.64 7.57
CA THR A 156 -15.20 16.23 8.60
C THR A 156 -14.51 14.92 8.21
N VAL A 157 -13.18 14.88 8.31
CA VAL A 157 -12.38 13.71 7.88
C VAL A 157 -11.58 13.14 9.04
N SER A 158 -11.63 11.81 9.17
CA SER A 158 -10.75 11.04 10.05
C SER A 158 -9.86 10.11 9.22
N MET A 159 -8.54 10.22 9.37
CA MET A 159 -7.58 9.48 8.55
C MET A 159 -6.59 8.67 9.39
N LYS A 160 -6.42 7.39 9.05
CA LYS A 160 -5.27 6.57 9.44
C LYS A 160 -4.22 6.63 8.31
N PRO A 161 -3.02 7.16 8.56
CA PRO A 161 -1.96 7.28 7.54
C PRO A 161 -1.26 5.93 7.29
N GLU A 162 -0.69 5.76 6.10
CA GLU A 162 0.14 4.61 5.72
C GLU A 162 1.40 4.51 6.61
N ARG A 163 2.13 5.62 6.73
CA ARG A 163 3.40 5.76 7.45
C ARG A 163 3.21 5.92 8.95
N ILE A 164 2.92 4.82 9.64
CA ILE A 164 2.77 4.82 11.10
C ILE A 164 4.07 5.11 11.86
N ASP A 165 5.22 4.84 11.26
CA ASP A 165 6.55 5.09 11.85
C ASP A 165 6.83 6.57 12.13
N LEU A 166 6.06 7.47 11.51
CA LEU A 166 6.14 8.90 11.75
C LEU A 166 5.32 9.35 12.96
N ILE A 167 4.32 8.57 13.39
CA ILE A 167 3.42 8.92 14.50
C ILE A 167 4.18 9.27 15.78
N PRO A 168 5.17 8.48 16.25
CA PRO A 168 5.88 8.79 17.50
C PRO A 168 6.79 10.03 17.41
N LYS A 169 7.03 10.55 16.20
CA LYS A 169 7.79 11.79 15.98
C LYS A 169 6.94 13.03 16.18
N VAL A 170 5.63 12.94 15.92
CA VAL A 170 4.69 14.07 15.93
C VAL A 170 3.68 14.00 17.08
N VAL A 171 3.39 12.81 17.61
CA VAL A 171 2.49 12.61 18.76
C VAL A 171 3.31 12.20 19.98
N ARG A 172 2.97 12.77 21.14
CA ARG A 172 3.53 12.44 22.46
C ARG A 172 2.43 12.06 23.44
N GLY A 173 2.78 11.26 24.43
CA GLY A 173 1.90 10.82 25.51
C GLY A 173 1.64 9.32 25.52
N THR A 174 0.89 8.89 26.51
CA THR A 174 0.50 7.49 26.67
C THR A 174 -0.66 7.11 25.74
N VAL A 175 -0.85 5.82 25.50
CA VAL A 175 -2.02 5.30 24.75
C VAL A 175 -3.32 5.84 25.33
N SER A 176 -3.45 5.85 26.66
CA SER A 176 -4.65 6.33 27.34
C SER A 176 -4.94 7.81 27.08
N GLU A 177 -3.91 8.65 27.12
CA GLU A 177 -4.02 10.10 26.86
C GLU A 177 -4.33 10.39 25.39
N ILE A 178 -3.70 9.66 24.47
CA ILE A 178 -3.94 9.81 23.02
C ILE A 178 -5.39 9.44 22.68
N LEU A 179 -5.86 8.29 23.16
CA LEU A 179 -7.23 7.84 22.92
C LEU A 179 -8.24 8.75 23.63
N GLY A 180 -7.93 9.25 24.82
CA GLY A 180 -8.78 10.20 25.55
C GLY A 180 -8.97 11.52 24.80
N ARG A 181 -7.93 12.04 24.14
CA ARG A 181 -8.03 13.24 23.30
C ARG A 181 -8.76 13.01 21.97
N ALA A 182 -8.69 11.79 21.44
CA ALA A 182 -9.30 11.43 20.17
C ALA A 182 -10.79 11.06 20.28
N ASP A 183 -11.24 10.61 21.46
CA ASP A 183 -12.60 10.11 21.64
C ASP A 183 -13.66 11.22 21.60
N GLN A 184 -14.36 11.27 20.47
CA GLN A 184 -15.53 12.12 20.23
C GLN A 184 -16.81 11.28 20.15
N THR A 185 -16.68 9.95 20.14
CA THR A 185 -17.79 9.01 19.91
C THR A 185 -18.30 8.36 21.20
N GLY A 186 -17.53 8.44 22.29
CA GLY A 186 -17.81 7.75 23.55
C GLY A 186 -17.57 6.23 23.48
N ARG A 187 -16.99 5.73 22.39
CA ARG A 187 -16.80 4.28 22.12
C ARG A 187 -15.41 3.78 22.50
N ARG A 188 -14.62 4.56 23.25
CA ARG A 188 -13.24 4.21 23.62
C ARG A 188 -13.09 2.80 24.20
N LYS A 189 -13.94 2.40 25.14
CA LYS A 189 -13.85 1.07 25.77
C LYS A 189 -14.05 -0.07 24.76
N GLU A 190 -15.08 0.05 23.92
CA GLU A 190 -15.41 -0.92 22.87
C GLU A 190 -14.27 -1.05 21.85
N ILE A 191 -13.76 0.07 21.34
CA ILE A 191 -12.69 0.09 20.34
C ILE A 191 -11.38 -0.46 20.93
N MET A 192 -11.04 -0.13 22.18
CA MET A 192 -9.87 -0.68 22.87
C MET A 192 -9.97 -2.20 23.04
N GLU A 193 -11.16 -2.71 23.34
CA GLU A 193 -11.40 -4.15 23.48
C GLU A 193 -11.26 -4.86 22.12
N LEU A 194 -11.94 -4.38 21.08
CA LEU A 194 -11.86 -4.95 19.73
C LEU A 194 -10.42 -5.01 19.20
N LEU A 195 -9.64 -3.96 19.44
CA LEU A 195 -8.26 -3.84 18.98
C LEU A 195 -7.23 -4.43 19.97
N SER A 196 -7.68 -5.08 21.05
CA SER A 196 -6.80 -5.72 22.04
C SER A 196 -5.73 -4.76 22.58
N LEU A 197 -6.12 -3.52 22.88
CA LEU A 197 -5.25 -2.47 23.43
C LEU A 197 -5.22 -2.45 24.98
N LYS A 198 -5.93 -3.38 25.62
CA LYS A 198 -5.94 -3.54 27.07
C LYS A 198 -4.54 -3.94 27.58
N GLY A 199 -4.09 -3.30 28.65
CA GLY A 199 -2.75 -3.46 29.23
C GLY A 199 -1.69 -2.56 28.58
N LEU A 200 -2.04 -1.77 27.56
CA LEU A 200 -1.13 -0.82 26.91
C LEU A 200 -1.41 0.63 27.31
N GLU A 201 -2.39 0.87 28.19
CA GLU A 201 -2.92 2.20 28.53
C GLU A 201 -1.83 3.19 28.95
N ASP A 202 -0.91 2.73 29.80
CA ASP A 202 0.15 3.56 30.38
C ASP A 202 1.46 3.52 29.57
N ARG A 203 1.50 2.76 28.46
CA ARG A 203 2.68 2.74 27.59
C ARG A 203 2.77 4.02 26.77
N ASP A 204 3.98 4.54 26.65
CA ASP A 204 4.28 5.67 25.77
C ASP A 204 4.27 5.23 24.30
N VAL A 205 3.77 6.10 23.42
CA VAL A 205 3.69 5.85 21.97
C VAL A 205 5.03 5.51 21.33
N THR A 206 6.15 6.01 21.86
CA THR A 206 7.50 5.73 21.37
C THR A 206 8.00 4.32 21.68
N GLN A 207 7.35 3.62 22.62
CA GLN A 207 7.72 2.27 23.06
C GLN A 207 6.88 1.19 22.38
N LEU A 208 5.88 1.57 21.58
CA LEU A 208 5.00 0.63 20.92
C LEU A 208 5.69 -0.07 19.75
N SER A 209 5.45 -1.38 19.63
CA SER A 209 5.78 -2.15 18.42
C SER A 209 4.97 -1.66 17.22
N GLY A 210 5.40 -1.98 15.99
CA GLY A 210 4.67 -1.60 14.78
C GLY A 210 3.21 -2.07 14.76
N GLY A 211 2.93 -3.29 15.24
CA GLY A 211 1.55 -3.80 15.33
C GLY A 211 0.71 -3.15 16.43
N GLU A 212 1.32 -2.74 17.56
CA GLU A 212 0.62 -1.95 18.58
C GLU A 212 0.32 -0.53 18.08
N LEU A 213 1.29 0.10 17.41
CA LEU A 213 1.17 1.43 16.84
C LEU A 213 0.12 1.48 15.72
N GLN A 214 0.06 0.46 14.86
CA GLN A 214 -0.96 0.30 13.84
C GLN A 214 -2.36 0.23 14.47
N ARG A 215 -2.54 -0.59 15.52
CA ARG A 215 -3.82 -0.73 16.24
C ARG A 215 -4.20 0.58 16.95
N LEU A 216 -3.24 1.29 17.54
CA LEU A 216 -3.47 2.62 18.10
C LEU A 216 -3.92 3.62 17.02
N ALA A 217 -3.27 3.63 15.86
CA ALA A 217 -3.62 4.54 14.76
C ALA A 217 -5.04 4.28 14.23
N VAL A 218 -5.42 3.01 14.06
CA VAL A 218 -6.80 2.61 13.72
C VAL A 218 -7.77 3.06 14.82
N ALA A 219 -7.44 2.82 16.09
CA ALA A 219 -8.30 3.22 17.21
C ALA A 219 -8.58 4.73 17.22
N VAL A 220 -7.53 5.55 17.06
CA VAL A 220 -7.66 7.01 16.98
C VAL A 220 -8.55 7.42 15.81
N ALA A 221 -8.39 6.78 14.64
CA ALA A 221 -9.23 7.08 13.48
C ALA A 221 -10.70 6.72 13.73
N CYS A 222 -10.98 5.57 14.34
CA CYS A 222 -12.34 5.11 14.66
C CYS A 222 -13.04 5.95 15.75
N LEU A 223 -12.29 6.60 16.63
CA LEU A 223 -12.83 7.32 17.78
C LEU A 223 -13.18 8.79 17.50
N LYS A 224 -12.71 9.34 16.37
CA LYS A 224 -13.13 10.66 15.89
C LYS A 224 -14.51 10.57 15.25
N ASP A 225 -15.33 11.61 15.44
CA ASP A 225 -16.60 11.75 14.74
C ASP A 225 -16.35 12.46 13.41
N ALA A 226 -16.57 11.76 12.31
CA ALA A 226 -16.26 12.23 10.97
C ALA A 226 -17.31 11.76 9.95
N ASP A 227 -17.51 12.54 8.89
CA ASP A 227 -18.35 12.17 7.74
C ASP A 227 -17.62 11.18 6.83
N LEU A 228 -16.30 11.33 6.68
CA LEU A 228 -15.44 10.50 5.86
C LEU A 228 -14.30 9.88 6.68
N TYR A 229 -14.24 8.55 6.71
CA TYR A 229 -13.14 7.81 7.29
C TYR A 229 -12.22 7.27 6.20
N VAL A 230 -10.92 7.44 6.37
CA VAL A 230 -9.90 7.02 5.42
C VAL A 230 -8.89 6.10 6.10
N PHE A 231 -8.73 4.89 5.58
CA PHE A 231 -7.75 3.92 6.08
C PHE A 231 -6.77 3.53 4.99
N ASP A 232 -5.51 3.90 5.18
CA ASP A 232 -4.42 3.55 4.27
C ASP A 232 -3.59 2.40 4.84
N GLU A 233 -3.70 1.23 4.21
CA GLU A 233 -3.08 -0.04 4.58
C GLU A 233 -3.21 -0.38 6.08
N PRO A 234 -4.45 -0.53 6.61
CA PRO A 234 -4.70 -0.85 8.02
C PRO A 234 -4.26 -2.27 8.45
N SER A 235 -3.96 -3.19 7.53
CA SER A 235 -3.50 -4.56 7.83
C SER A 235 -2.00 -4.71 8.08
N ASN A 236 -1.19 -3.70 7.74
CA ASN A 236 0.27 -3.78 7.82
C ASN A 236 0.78 -4.03 9.25
N TYR A 237 1.85 -4.81 9.38
CA TYR A 237 2.47 -5.22 10.65
C TYR A 237 1.62 -6.12 11.56
N LEU A 238 0.43 -6.53 11.11
CA LEU A 238 -0.49 -7.34 11.91
C LEU A 238 -0.44 -8.82 11.52
N ASP A 239 -0.60 -9.67 12.53
CA ASP A 239 -0.90 -11.09 12.32
C ASP A 239 -2.37 -11.31 11.93
N ILE A 240 -2.72 -12.54 11.56
CA ILE A 240 -4.05 -12.90 11.03
C ILE A 240 -5.17 -12.54 12.03
N TYR A 241 -4.97 -12.77 13.32
CA TYR A 241 -5.98 -12.47 14.34
C TYR A 241 -6.17 -10.97 14.49
N GLN A 242 -5.07 -10.22 14.55
CA GLN A 242 -5.09 -8.77 14.67
C GLN A 242 -5.69 -8.09 13.43
N ARG A 243 -5.46 -8.60 12.22
CA ARG A 243 -6.11 -8.12 10.99
C ARG A 243 -7.63 -8.23 11.08
N MET A 244 -8.14 -9.37 11.56
CA MET A 244 -9.58 -9.56 11.74
C MET A 244 -10.17 -8.64 12.82
N SER A 245 -9.43 -8.41 13.91
CA SER A 245 -9.80 -7.43 14.93
C SER A 245 -9.90 -6.01 14.38
N VAL A 246 -8.92 -5.57 13.59
CA VAL A 246 -8.94 -4.27 12.91
C VAL A 246 -10.11 -4.18 11.94
N ALA A 247 -10.34 -5.22 11.14
CA ALA A 247 -11.42 -5.25 10.18
C ALA A 247 -12.80 -5.13 10.87
N LYS A 248 -12.99 -5.82 12.00
CA LYS A 248 -14.20 -5.68 12.83
C LYS A 248 -14.37 -4.26 13.39
N ALA A 249 -13.29 -3.64 13.86
CA ALA A 249 -13.32 -2.27 14.39
C ALA A 249 -13.64 -1.22 13.32
N ILE A 250 -13.12 -1.37 12.11
CA ILE A 250 -13.44 -0.49 10.98
C ILE A 250 -14.90 -0.70 10.55
N ARG A 251 -15.36 -1.95 10.45
CA ARG A 251 -16.74 -2.23 10.07
C ARG A 251 -17.76 -1.75 11.12
N SER A 252 -17.39 -1.73 12.41
CA SER A 252 -18.30 -1.30 13.49
C SER A 252 -18.55 0.20 13.57
N ILE A 253 -17.79 1.03 12.84
CA ILE A 253 -18.00 2.49 12.77
C ILE A 253 -18.88 2.92 11.59
N LEU A 254 -19.20 1.99 10.68
CA LEU A 254 -20.07 2.22 9.54
C LEU A 254 -21.50 2.58 10.00
N ARG A 255 -22.04 3.65 9.43
CA ARG A 255 -23.40 4.16 9.64
C ARG A 255 -23.90 4.75 8.32
N GLU A 256 -25.22 4.90 8.17
CA GLU A 256 -25.85 5.38 6.93
C GLU A 256 -25.38 6.79 6.52
N ASP A 257 -24.97 7.62 7.47
CA ASP A 257 -24.51 8.98 7.27
C ASP A 257 -22.99 9.09 6.97
N ARG A 258 -22.24 8.00 7.10
CA ARG A 258 -20.77 7.99 7.01
C ARG A 258 -20.28 7.27 5.77
N SER A 259 -19.15 7.71 5.23
CA SER A 259 -18.44 7.04 4.13
C SER A 259 -17.10 6.50 4.63
N ILE A 260 -16.69 5.31 4.18
CA ILE A 260 -15.37 4.77 4.50
C ILE A 260 -14.61 4.47 3.21
N LEU A 261 -13.41 5.02 3.07
CA LEU A 261 -12.45 4.71 2.02
C LEU A 261 -11.28 3.90 2.59
N LEU A 262 -10.91 2.84 1.88
CA LEU A 262 -9.90 1.87 2.32
C LEU A 262 -8.95 1.58 1.16
N ALA A 263 -7.64 1.60 1.42
CA ALA A 263 -6.64 1.00 0.53
C ALA A 263 -6.04 -0.23 1.21
N GLU A 264 -6.09 -1.38 0.53
CA GLU A 264 -5.59 -2.65 1.07
C GLU A 264 -4.93 -3.53 0.00
N HIS A 265 -4.05 -4.41 0.47
CA HIS A 265 -3.45 -5.48 -0.34
C HIS A 265 -3.88 -6.87 0.11
N ASP A 266 -4.41 -6.99 1.32
CA ASP A 266 -4.91 -8.25 1.85
C ASP A 266 -6.33 -8.51 1.31
N LEU A 267 -6.44 -9.49 0.40
CA LEU A 267 -7.70 -9.87 -0.24
C LEU A 267 -8.77 -10.31 0.76
N ALA A 268 -8.37 -11.00 1.86
CA ALA A 268 -9.33 -11.48 2.84
C ALA A 268 -9.89 -10.34 3.68
N MET A 269 -9.05 -9.36 4.02
CA MET A 269 -9.49 -8.14 4.69
C MET A 269 -10.36 -7.28 3.78
N LEU A 270 -9.98 -7.15 2.51
CA LEU A 270 -10.75 -6.41 1.52
C LEU A 270 -12.15 -7.02 1.30
N ASP A 271 -12.25 -8.35 1.18
CA ASP A 271 -13.52 -9.08 1.05
C ASP A 271 -14.41 -8.92 2.30
N TYR A 272 -13.80 -8.94 3.49
CA TYR A 272 -14.54 -8.75 4.73
C TYR A 272 -15.00 -7.31 4.95
N LEU A 273 -14.24 -6.31 4.50
CA LEU A 273 -14.53 -4.91 4.78
C LEU A 273 -15.43 -4.26 3.72
N SER A 274 -15.16 -4.52 2.45
CA SER A 274 -15.62 -3.63 1.38
C SER A 274 -16.98 -4.05 0.84
N ASP A 275 -17.86 -3.08 0.62
CA ASP A 275 -19.10 -3.28 -0.15
C ASP A 275 -18.84 -3.12 -1.65
N TYR A 276 -17.95 -2.17 -1.98
CA TYR A 276 -17.49 -1.90 -3.34
C TYR A 276 -15.97 -1.92 -3.40
N VAL A 277 -15.41 -2.46 -4.49
CA VAL A 277 -13.97 -2.50 -4.72
C VAL A 277 -13.65 -1.84 -6.05
N HIS A 278 -12.67 -0.93 -6.03
CA HIS A 278 -12.01 -0.42 -7.22
C HIS A 278 -10.65 -1.07 -7.38
N ILE A 279 -10.33 -1.45 -8.62
CA ILE A 279 -9.02 -1.94 -9.00
C ILE A 279 -8.23 -0.75 -9.53
N MET A 280 -7.08 -0.49 -8.90
CA MET A 280 -6.10 0.45 -9.40
C MET A 280 -5.03 -0.29 -10.20
N TYR A 281 -4.90 0.08 -11.47
CA TYR A 281 -3.95 -0.51 -12.40
C TYR A 281 -3.13 0.58 -13.10
N GLY A 282 -2.02 0.18 -13.69
CA GLY A 282 -1.08 1.09 -14.35
C GLY A 282 0.35 0.63 -14.15
N LEU A 283 1.28 1.55 -14.35
CA LEU A 283 2.71 1.30 -14.17
C LEU A 283 3.18 1.98 -12.88
N PRO A 284 3.71 1.23 -11.89
CA PRO A 284 4.19 1.79 -10.64
C PRO A 284 5.11 2.99 -10.82
N ASP A 285 4.88 4.03 -10.03
CA ASP A 285 5.61 5.32 -10.03
C ASP A 285 5.50 6.13 -11.32
N VAL A 286 4.68 5.67 -12.27
CA VAL A 286 4.51 6.30 -13.58
C VAL A 286 3.09 6.78 -13.77
N TYR A 287 2.10 5.88 -13.70
CA TYR A 287 0.70 6.29 -13.73
C TYR A 287 -0.21 5.27 -13.06
N GLY A 288 -1.37 5.74 -12.61
CA GLY A 288 -2.42 4.89 -12.06
C GLY A 288 -3.79 5.30 -12.56
N ILE A 289 -4.62 4.31 -12.87
CA ILE A 289 -6.01 4.48 -13.30
C ILE A 289 -6.89 3.72 -12.31
N VAL A 290 -7.96 4.37 -11.86
CA VAL A 290 -8.99 3.74 -11.03
C VAL A 290 -10.06 3.11 -11.94
N SER A 291 -10.35 1.83 -11.74
CA SER A 291 -11.45 1.14 -12.45
C SER A 291 -12.83 1.67 -12.01
N PHE A 292 -13.86 1.26 -12.74
CA PHE A 292 -15.25 1.36 -12.26
C PHE A 292 -15.45 0.51 -10.98
N PRO A 293 -16.48 0.82 -10.16
CA PRO A 293 -16.74 0.06 -8.94
C PRO A 293 -17.27 -1.34 -9.25
N HIS A 294 -16.74 -2.34 -8.54
CA HIS A 294 -17.23 -3.72 -8.58
C HIS A 294 -17.75 -4.16 -7.21
N SER A 295 -18.53 -5.23 -7.16
CA SER A 295 -18.76 -5.93 -5.88
C SER A 295 -17.42 -6.45 -5.33
N SER A 296 -17.32 -6.67 -4.01
CA SER A 296 -16.07 -7.18 -3.42
C SER A 296 -15.56 -8.45 -4.10
N ARG A 297 -16.45 -9.42 -4.30
CA ARG A 297 -16.13 -10.72 -4.92
C ARG A 297 -15.73 -10.58 -6.38
N ASP A 298 -16.48 -9.80 -7.16
CA ASP A 298 -16.18 -9.63 -8.59
C ASP A 298 -14.86 -8.88 -8.77
N GLY A 299 -14.65 -7.80 -8.02
CA GLY A 299 -13.40 -7.03 -8.03
C GLY A 299 -12.19 -7.88 -7.65
N ILE A 300 -12.30 -8.73 -6.62
CA ILE A 300 -11.21 -9.64 -6.24
C ILE A 300 -10.94 -10.68 -7.34
N ASN A 301 -11.98 -11.24 -7.96
CA ASN A 301 -11.80 -12.22 -9.04
C ASN A 301 -11.16 -11.59 -10.29
N ILE A 302 -11.59 -10.39 -10.69
CA ILE A 302 -10.97 -9.61 -11.77
C ILE A 302 -9.51 -9.32 -11.43
N PHE A 303 -9.23 -8.90 -10.18
CA PHE A 303 -7.87 -8.67 -9.71
C PHE A 303 -6.99 -9.93 -9.78
N LEU A 304 -7.54 -11.11 -9.44
CA LEU A 304 -6.84 -12.40 -9.54
C LEU A 304 -6.66 -12.88 -10.98
N ASP A 305 -7.59 -12.59 -11.89
CA ASP A 305 -7.44 -12.94 -13.31
C ASP A 305 -6.38 -12.09 -14.02
N GLY A 306 -6.28 -10.80 -13.66
CA GLY A 306 -5.31 -9.87 -14.25
C GLY A 306 -5.80 -9.15 -15.52
N TYR A 307 -7.08 -9.27 -15.84
CA TYR A 307 -7.74 -8.62 -16.98
C TYR A 307 -8.97 -7.85 -16.52
N LEU A 308 -9.05 -6.58 -16.90
CA LEU A 308 -10.17 -5.68 -16.64
C LEU A 308 -11.02 -5.55 -17.92
N PRO A 309 -12.22 -6.14 -17.98
CA PRO A 309 -13.03 -6.17 -19.19
C PRO A 309 -13.50 -4.79 -19.67
N GLU A 310 -13.85 -3.89 -18.74
CA GLU A 310 -14.48 -2.60 -19.03
C GLU A 310 -13.55 -1.65 -19.77
N ASP A 311 -12.28 -1.64 -19.36
CA ASP A 311 -11.24 -0.87 -20.03
C ASP A 311 -10.52 -1.70 -21.13
N ASN A 312 -10.88 -2.98 -21.27
CA ASN A 312 -10.22 -3.95 -22.16
C ASN A 312 -8.69 -3.99 -21.95
N VAL A 313 -8.24 -4.00 -20.69
CA VAL A 313 -6.83 -3.95 -20.32
C VAL A 313 -6.42 -5.20 -19.56
N ARG A 314 -5.35 -5.85 -20.03
CA ARG A 314 -4.62 -6.85 -19.25
C ARG A 314 -3.51 -6.16 -18.46
N PHE A 315 -3.79 -5.85 -17.19
CA PHE A 315 -2.81 -5.19 -16.30
C PHE A 315 -1.81 -6.18 -15.69
N ARG A 316 -2.03 -7.49 -15.85
CA ARG A 316 -1.08 -8.55 -15.50
C ARG A 316 -1.10 -9.69 -16.52
N ASP A 317 0.08 -10.12 -16.94
CA ASP A 317 0.30 -11.15 -17.96
C ASP A 317 0.00 -12.58 -17.48
N TYR A 318 -0.17 -12.78 -16.17
CA TYR A 318 -0.57 -14.05 -15.56
C TYR A 318 -1.78 -13.90 -14.64
N SER A 319 -2.56 -14.99 -14.55
CA SER A 319 -3.62 -15.17 -13.55
C SER A 319 -3.05 -15.81 -12.27
N ILE A 320 -3.51 -15.32 -11.13
CA ILE A 320 -3.18 -15.91 -9.82
C ILE A 320 -4.12 -17.10 -9.61
N LYS A 321 -3.57 -18.31 -9.61
CA LYS A 321 -4.31 -19.55 -9.39
C LYS A 321 -3.83 -20.22 -8.11
N PHE A 322 -4.76 -20.51 -7.21
CA PHE A 322 -4.47 -21.30 -6.01
C PHE A 322 -4.47 -22.78 -6.37
N VAL A 323 -3.29 -23.31 -6.68
CA VAL A 323 -3.13 -24.73 -7.00
C VAL A 323 -3.17 -25.52 -5.70
N LYS A 324 -4.14 -26.43 -5.57
CA LYS A 324 -4.14 -27.46 -4.51
C LYS A 324 -3.06 -28.50 -4.84
N ARG A 325 -1.79 -28.16 -4.62
CA ARG A 325 -0.71 -29.15 -4.68
C ARG A 325 -0.87 -30.07 -3.48
N GLY A 326 -1.09 -31.36 -3.73
CA GLY A 326 -0.88 -32.37 -2.68
C GLY A 326 0.58 -32.26 -2.22
N ALA A 327 0.84 -32.41 -0.91
CA ALA A 327 2.20 -32.41 -0.40
C ALA A 327 3.01 -33.41 -1.22
N ALA A 328 4.00 -32.92 -1.98
CA ALA A 328 4.94 -33.81 -2.65
C ALA A 328 5.65 -34.57 -1.52
N LYS A 329 5.37 -35.87 -1.39
CA LYS A 329 6.10 -36.69 -0.44
C LYS A 329 7.51 -36.85 -1.00
N PRO A 330 8.57 -36.37 -0.33
CA PRO A 330 9.92 -36.61 -0.79
C PRO A 330 10.14 -38.13 -0.90
N THR A 331 10.64 -38.58 -2.06
CA THR A 331 10.90 -39.99 -2.34
C THR A 331 12.04 -40.55 -1.46
N GLU A 332 12.94 -39.66 -1.02
CA GLU A 332 14.03 -39.95 -0.09
C GLU A 332 13.95 -39.00 1.11
N ARG A 333 13.96 -39.55 2.33
CA ARG A 333 13.98 -38.78 3.58
C ARG A 333 15.42 -38.51 3.98
N THR A 334 16.02 -37.47 3.41
CA THR A 334 17.34 -36.98 3.82
C THR A 334 17.15 -35.84 4.83
N PRO A 335 17.25 -36.09 6.15
CA PRO A 335 17.12 -35.03 7.14
C PRO A 335 18.31 -34.07 7.03
N LEU A 336 18.02 -32.78 6.85
CA LEU A 336 19.00 -31.69 6.81
C LEU A 336 19.16 -31.03 8.18
N VAL A 337 18.07 -30.92 8.92
CA VAL A 337 18.06 -30.39 10.29
C VAL A 337 17.28 -31.36 11.15
N VAL A 338 17.85 -31.76 12.27
CA VAL A 338 17.16 -32.50 13.33
C VAL A 338 17.34 -31.72 14.61
N TYR A 339 16.25 -31.43 15.31
CA TYR A 339 16.29 -30.72 16.58
C TYR A 339 15.49 -31.48 17.63
N THR A 340 16.05 -31.57 18.83
CA THR A 340 15.33 -32.11 20.00
C THR A 340 14.33 -31.08 20.51
N ASN A 341 13.69 -31.35 21.64
CA ASN A 341 12.93 -30.32 22.34
C ASN A 341 13.83 -29.12 22.65
N LEU A 342 13.53 -27.97 22.07
CA LEU A 342 14.31 -26.74 22.23
C LEU A 342 13.62 -25.83 23.23
N VAL A 343 14.41 -25.21 24.09
CA VAL A 343 13.96 -24.14 24.98
C VAL A 343 14.85 -22.93 24.78
N LYS A 344 14.23 -21.77 24.57
CA LYS A 344 14.92 -20.48 24.61
C LYS A 344 14.19 -19.50 25.51
N LYS A 345 14.92 -18.81 26.37
CA LYS A 345 14.44 -17.82 27.31
C LYS A 345 15.12 -16.49 27.01
N TYR A 346 14.35 -15.43 27.08
CA TYR A 346 14.84 -14.06 27.08
C TYR A 346 14.31 -13.39 28.34
N ASP A 347 15.23 -13.11 29.27
CA ASP A 347 14.93 -12.59 30.60
C ASP A 347 13.80 -13.39 31.28
N GLU A 348 13.01 -12.76 32.16
CA GLU A 348 11.80 -13.37 32.74
C GLU A 348 10.54 -13.14 31.87
N SER A 349 10.65 -12.43 30.75
CA SER A 349 9.49 -11.93 30.00
C SER A 349 9.03 -12.86 28.89
N PHE A 350 9.93 -13.69 28.35
CA PHE A 350 9.61 -14.52 27.19
C PHE A 350 10.29 -15.89 27.25
N ARG A 351 9.51 -16.93 26.96
CA ARG A 351 9.95 -18.31 26.84
C ARG A 351 9.39 -18.93 25.57
N LEU A 352 10.28 -19.47 24.76
CA LEU A 352 9.98 -20.28 23.57
C LEU A 352 10.24 -21.74 23.92
N ASP A 353 9.21 -22.56 23.76
CA ASP A 353 9.26 -24.01 23.83
C ASP A 353 8.93 -24.58 22.45
N VAL A 354 9.83 -25.39 21.90
CA VAL A 354 9.64 -26.04 20.60
C VAL A 354 9.75 -27.54 20.78
N GLY A 355 8.74 -28.28 20.35
CA GLY A 355 8.79 -29.74 20.32
C GLY A 355 9.85 -30.24 19.34
N GLU A 356 10.35 -31.45 19.55
CA GLU A 356 11.31 -32.07 18.62
C GLU A 356 10.77 -32.17 17.18
N GLY A 357 11.67 -32.10 16.20
CA GLY A 357 11.29 -32.16 14.80
C GLY A 357 12.47 -32.33 13.85
N GLU A 358 12.14 -32.59 12.59
CA GLU A 358 13.10 -32.73 11.50
C GLU A 358 12.69 -31.88 10.29
N ILE A 359 13.67 -31.44 9.51
CA ILE A 359 13.50 -30.77 8.22
C ILE A 359 14.16 -31.63 7.16
N ILE A 360 13.38 -32.08 6.19
CA ILE A 360 13.84 -33.00 5.14
C ILE A 360 14.25 -32.21 3.90
N ALA A 361 15.28 -32.69 3.20
CA ALA A 361 15.72 -32.13 1.93
C ALA A 361 14.58 -32.06 0.91
N GLY A 362 14.37 -30.88 0.33
CA GLY A 362 13.33 -30.63 -0.66
C GLY A 362 11.95 -30.30 -0.09
N GLU A 363 11.78 -30.28 1.25
CA GLU A 363 10.54 -29.81 1.88
C GLU A 363 10.53 -28.29 2.07
N VAL A 364 9.32 -27.74 2.05
CA VAL A 364 9.07 -26.35 2.46
C VAL A 364 8.31 -26.41 3.79
N VAL A 365 8.96 -25.97 4.85
CA VAL A 365 8.37 -25.87 6.19
C VAL A 365 7.91 -24.43 6.42
N VAL A 366 6.66 -24.25 6.83
CA VAL A 366 6.07 -22.93 7.09
C VAL A 366 5.79 -22.79 8.58
N ALA A 367 6.42 -21.82 9.24
CA ALA A 367 6.13 -21.46 10.62
C ALA A 367 5.03 -20.38 10.66
N LEU A 368 3.87 -20.71 11.24
CA LEU A 368 2.73 -19.80 11.37
C LEU A 368 2.40 -19.55 12.84
N GLY A 369 1.87 -18.37 13.14
CA GLY A 369 1.42 -18.01 14.48
C GLY A 369 1.43 -16.49 14.72
N PRO A 370 0.92 -16.03 15.88
CA PRO A 370 0.89 -14.62 16.26
C PRO A 370 2.26 -13.93 16.25
N ASN A 371 2.26 -12.60 16.15
CA ASN A 371 3.49 -11.83 16.34
C ASN A 371 4.00 -11.97 17.79
N GLY A 372 5.33 -12.06 17.96
CA GLY A 372 5.94 -12.26 19.27
C GLY A 372 5.96 -13.69 19.80
N ILE A 373 5.38 -14.68 19.11
CA ILE A 373 5.40 -16.10 19.58
C ILE A 373 6.77 -16.79 19.44
N GLY A 374 7.79 -16.12 18.92
CA GLY A 374 9.15 -16.67 18.79
C GLY A 374 9.49 -17.32 17.44
N LYS A 375 8.71 -17.09 16.37
CA LYS A 375 9.01 -17.61 15.02
C LYS A 375 10.42 -17.22 14.54
N THR A 376 10.78 -15.95 14.67
CA THR A 376 12.11 -15.44 14.28
C THR A 376 13.21 -16.06 15.15
N THR A 377 12.98 -16.17 16.47
CA THR A 377 13.90 -16.85 17.38
C THR A 377 14.13 -18.30 16.97
N PHE A 378 13.06 -19.03 16.66
CA PHE A 378 13.15 -20.42 16.21
C PHE A 378 13.98 -20.54 14.92
N VAL A 379 13.71 -19.72 13.91
CA VAL A 379 14.48 -19.73 12.65
C VAL A 379 15.96 -19.41 12.89
N ARG A 380 16.28 -18.45 13.77
CA ARG A 380 17.66 -18.10 14.13
C ARG A 380 18.38 -19.23 14.87
N ILE A 381 17.66 -20.01 15.69
CA ILE A 381 18.20 -21.21 16.33
C ILE A 381 18.53 -22.28 15.29
N LEU A 382 17.62 -22.53 14.35
CA LEU A 382 17.85 -23.50 13.26
C LEU A 382 19.00 -23.08 12.33
N ALA A 383 19.19 -21.77 12.13
CA ALA A 383 20.29 -21.20 11.36
C ALA A 383 21.64 -21.19 12.13
N GLY A 384 21.66 -21.55 13.41
CA GLY A 384 22.87 -21.47 14.23
C GLY A 384 23.32 -20.04 14.58
N GLU A 385 22.50 -19.02 14.30
CA GLU A 385 22.75 -17.65 14.74
C GLU A 385 22.50 -17.43 16.23
N LEU A 386 21.70 -18.31 16.84
CA LEU A 386 21.31 -18.23 18.24
C LEU A 386 21.37 -19.61 18.87
N GLU A 387 22.07 -19.74 19.99
CA GLU A 387 22.09 -21.00 20.74
C GLU A 387 20.82 -21.14 21.59
N PRO A 388 20.17 -22.33 21.63
CA PRO A 388 19.10 -22.61 22.57
C PRO A 388 19.67 -22.75 24.00
N ASP A 389 18.84 -22.49 25.02
CA ASP A 389 19.26 -22.72 26.42
C ASP A 389 19.10 -24.19 26.83
N SER A 390 18.27 -24.93 26.10
CA SER A 390 18.12 -26.39 26.22
C SER A 390 17.77 -27.00 24.87
N GLY A 391 18.24 -28.24 24.65
CA GLY A 391 18.09 -28.96 23.40
C GLY A 391 19.24 -28.71 22.43
N ASN A 392 19.31 -29.53 21.38
CA ASN A 392 20.36 -29.48 20.38
C ASN A 392 19.77 -29.42 18.97
N VAL A 393 20.46 -28.69 18.09
CA VAL A 393 20.18 -28.68 16.66
C VAL A 393 21.37 -29.34 15.95
N LEU A 394 21.08 -30.38 15.17
CA LEU A 394 22.05 -31.08 14.34
C LEU A 394 21.77 -30.74 12.88
N THR A 395 22.75 -30.12 12.22
CA THR A 395 22.67 -29.73 10.81
C THR A 395 23.65 -30.56 9.98
N SER A 396 23.18 -31.17 8.89
CA SER A 396 23.98 -31.98 7.97
C SER A 396 24.25 -31.23 6.67
N GLY A 397 25.44 -30.64 6.54
CA GLY A 397 25.91 -30.05 5.28
C GLY A 397 25.20 -28.76 4.85
N LEU A 398 24.47 -28.11 5.76
CA LEU A 398 23.87 -26.80 5.52
C LEU A 398 24.96 -25.71 5.47
N LYS A 399 25.01 -24.99 4.35
CA LYS A 399 25.67 -23.68 4.30
C LYS A 399 24.59 -22.66 4.67
N VAL A 400 24.72 -22.07 5.84
CA VAL A 400 23.87 -20.97 6.31
C VAL A 400 24.35 -19.67 5.68
#